data_AF-F9UA77-F1
#
_entry.id   AF-F9UA77-F1
#
_cell.length_a   1.000
_cell.length_b   1.000
_cell.length_c   1.000
_cell.angle_alpha   90.00
_cell.angle_beta   90.00
_cell.angle_gamma   90.00
#
_symmetry.space_group_name_H-M   'P 1'
#
loop_
_entity.id
_entity.type
_entity.pdbx_description
1 polymer ?
#
loop_
_entity_poly.entity_id
_entity_poly.type
_entity_poly.pdbx_seq_one_letter_code
_entity_poly.pdbx_strand_id
1 'polypeptide(L)'
;MHYRVYYLFERSGESVSSASALEVSSREIREQLLPRLQHEDDYLGIIDHADNTLQILREPGSIRYWVELPIDAAKASYGRHMDLEEVDRLIRELPSVFDREAIPGLQYRPW
;
A
#
# COMPACT_ATOMS: atom_id res chain seq x y z
N MET A 1 11.85 -11.02 0.47
CA MET A 1 11.74 -10.19 1.68
C MET A 1 10.34 -10.35 2.23
N HIS A 2 10.21 -10.28 3.56
CA HIS A 2 8.91 -10.29 4.22
C HIS A 2 8.60 -8.89 4.73
N TYR A 3 7.33 -8.54 4.68
CA TYR A 3 6.77 -7.28 5.15
C TYR A 3 5.62 -7.61 6.09
N ARG A 4 5.27 -6.67 6.96
CA ARG A 4 4.03 -6.80 7.73
C ARG A 4 2.91 -6.12 6.96
N VAL A 5 1.76 -6.76 6.85
CA VAL A 5 0.62 -6.20 6.13
C VAL A 5 -0.62 -6.10 6.99
N TYR A 6 -1.42 -5.09 6.71
CA TYR A 6 -2.73 -4.88 7.27
C TYR A 6 -3.65 -4.41 6.15
N TYR A 7 -4.94 -4.69 6.24
CA TYR A 7 -5.86 -4.42 5.13
C TYR A 7 -7.31 -4.42 5.58
N LEU A 8 -8.16 -3.87 4.74
CA LEU A 8 -9.61 -4.05 4.75
C LEU A 8 -10.02 -4.43 3.33
N PHE A 9 -10.78 -5.51 3.22
CA PHE A 9 -11.42 -5.94 1.99
C PHE A 9 -12.93 -6.03 2.21
N GLU A 10 -13.65 -4.97 1.84
CA GLU A 10 -15.09 -4.80 2.07
C GLU A 10 -15.90 -5.95 1.49
N ARG A 11 -15.57 -6.38 0.26
CA ARG A 11 -16.28 -7.46 -0.43
C ARG A 11 -16.34 -8.76 0.39
N SER A 12 -15.29 -9.04 1.16
CA SER A 12 -15.20 -10.23 2.03
C SER A 12 -15.53 -9.94 3.49
N GLY A 13 -15.62 -8.66 3.90
CA GLY A 13 -15.66 -8.24 5.29
C GLY A 13 -14.39 -8.61 6.08
N GLU A 14 -13.30 -8.95 5.38
CA GLU A 14 -12.06 -9.35 6.01
C GLU A 14 -11.22 -8.13 6.32
N SER A 15 -10.73 -8.02 7.56
CA SER A 15 -9.81 -6.98 7.94
C SER A 15 -8.71 -7.51 8.84
N VAL A 16 -7.52 -6.95 8.66
CA VAL A 16 -6.37 -7.14 9.53
C VAL A 16 -5.97 -5.76 10.04
N SER A 17 -5.90 -5.60 11.36
CA SER A 17 -5.46 -4.35 11.99
C SER A 17 -3.94 -4.19 11.89
N SER A 18 -3.47 -2.95 11.75
CA SER A 18 -2.03 -2.63 11.80
C SER A 18 -1.36 -3.04 13.11
N ALA A 19 -2.12 -3.11 14.22
CA ALA A 19 -1.61 -3.58 15.53
C ALA A 19 -1.29 -5.09 15.55
N SER A 20 -1.86 -5.85 14.62
CA SER A 20 -1.70 -7.30 14.49
C SER A 20 -1.30 -7.70 13.06
N ALA A 21 -0.52 -6.84 12.40
CA ALA A 21 -0.15 -6.99 11.00
C ALA A 21 0.55 -8.34 10.75
N LEU A 22 0.21 -8.97 9.62
CA LEU A 22 0.68 -10.31 9.27
C LEU A 22 2.00 -10.25 8.50
N GLU A 23 2.95 -11.10 8.85
CA GLU A 23 4.19 -11.22 8.09
C GLU A 23 3.94 -12.02 6.80
N VAL A 24 4.20 -11.40 5.65
CA VAL A 24 3.98 -11.96 4.32
C VAL A 24 5.11 -11.57 3.37
N SER A 25 5.39 -12.41 2.38
CA SER A 25 6.36 -12.08 1.33
C SER A 25 5.77 -11.12 0.29
N SER A 26 6.61 -10.35 -0.40
CA SER A 26 6.17 -9.49 -1.53
C SER A 26 5.43 -10.28 -2.62
N ARG A 27 5.78 -11.55 -2.81
CA ARG A 27 5.08 -12.46 -3.71
C ARG A 27 3.64 -12.71 -3.25
N GLU A 28 3.42 -12.98 -1.97
CA GLU A 28 2.08 -13.21 -1.41
C GLU A 28 1.24 -11.94 -1.48
N ILE A 29 1.83 -10.78 -1.21
CA ILE A 29 1.16 -9.48 -1.39
C ILE A 29 0.63 -9.36 -2.82
N ARG A 30 1.49 -9.62 -3.82
CA ARG A 30 1.14 -9.50 -5.24
C ARG A 30 0.11 -10.53 -5.71
N GLU A 31 0.29 -11.79 -5.31
CA GLU A 31 -0.49 -12.91 -5.85
C GLU A 31 -1.81 -13.15 -5.08
N GLN A 32 -1.88 -12.78 -3.80
CA GLN A 32 -3.02 -13.08 -2.94
C GLN A 32 -3.78 -11.84 -2.46
N LEU A 33 -3.09 -10.73 -2.17
CA LEU A 33 -3.72 -9.55 -1.57
C LEU A 33 -4.11 -8.50 -2.61
N LEU A 34 -3.20 -8.14 -3.52
CA LEU A 34 -3.46 -7.13 -4.54
C LEU A 34 -4.70 -7.41 -5.40
N PRO A 35 -4.97 -8.65 -5.87
CA PRO A 35 -6.15 -8.94 -6.68
C PRO A 35 -7.47 -8.74 -5.94
N ARG A 36 -7.44 -8.67 -4.59
CA ARG A 36 -8.61 -8.47 -3.74
C ARG A 36 -8.98 -7.00 -3.57
N LEU A 37 -8.07 -6.08 -3.89
CA LEU A 37 -8.24 -4.63 -3.78
C LEU A 37 -9.14 -4.09 -4.92
N GLN A 38 -10.46 -4.24 -4.78
CA GLN A 38 -11.44 -4.00 -5.85
C GLN A 38 -12.48 -2.94 -5.52
N HIS A 39 -12.80 -2.76 -4.24
CA HIS A 39 -13.78 -1.79 -3.73
C HIS A 39 -13.10 -0.48 -3.34
N GLU A 40 -13.82 0.64 -3.43
CA GLU A 40 -13.30 1.99 -3.12
C GLU A 40 -12.89 2.19 -1.65
N ASP A 41 -13.47 1.39 -0.75
CA ASP A 41 -13.12 1.37 0.67
C ASP A 41 -12.00 0.36 0.99
N ASP A 42 -11.58 -0.44 0.00
CA ASP A 42 -10.50 -1.40 0.23
C ASP A 42 -9.16 -0.65 0.38
N TYR A 43 -8.37 -1.09 1.34
CA TYR A 43 -7.00 -0.63 1.51
C TYR A 43 -6.05 -1.77 1.85
N LEU A 44 -4.80 -1.60 1.46
CA LEU A 44 -3.69 -2.47 1.81
C LEU A 44 -2.54 -1.60 2.31
N GLY A 45 -2.16 -1.78 3.57
CA GLY A 45 -0.96 -1.21 4.15
C GLY A 45 0.15 -2.24 4.24
N ILE A 46 1.34 -1.84 3.82
CA ILE A 46 2.56 -2.64 3.85
C ILE A 46 3.55 -1.90 4.75
N ILE A 47 4.12 -2.58 5.73
CA ILE A 47 5.06 -2.03 6.70
C ILE A 47 6.41 -2.70 6.49
N ASP A 48 7.45 -1.89 6.31
CA ASP A 48 8.82 -2.34 6.18
C ASP A 48 9.45 -2.71 7.55
N HIS A 49 10.75 -3.02 7.54
CA HIS A 49 11.50 -3.35 8.76
C HIS A 49 11.88 -2.12 9.62
N ALA A 50 11.73 -0.91 9.08
CA ALA A 50 11.99 0.35 9.76
C ALA A 50 10.70 1.04 10.23
N ASP A 51 9.57 0.31 10.25
CA ASP A 51 8.23 0.80 10.60
C ASP A 51 7.68 1.90 9.67
N ASN A 52 8.22 2.06 8.46
CA ASN A 52 7.60 2.92 7.46
C ASN A 52 6.45 2.17 6.79
N THR A 53 5.38 2.91 6.51
CA THR A 53 4.17 2.37 5.90
C THR A 53 4.04 2.84 4.46
N LEU A 54 3.74 1.91 3.54
CA LEU A 54 3.24 2.17 2.21
C LEU A 54 1.78 1.74 2.14
N GLN A 55 0.89 2.66 1.81
CA GLN A 55 -0.54 2.39 1.68
C GLN A 55 -0.96 2.37 0.22
N ILE A 56 -1.84 1.45 -0.13
CA ILE A 56 -2.46 1.32 -1.44
C ILE A 56 -3.96 1.33 -1.22
N LEU A 57 -4.64 2.33 -1.79
CA LEU A 57 -6.08 2.49 -1.73
C LEU A 57 -6.65 2.42 -3.14
N ARG A 58 -7.85 1.86 -3.27
CA ARG A 58 -8.58 1.92 -4.54
C ARG A 58 -9.18 3.32 -4.71
N GLU A 59 -8.96 3.96 -5.85
CA GLU A 59 -9.52 5.29 -6.08
C GLU A 59 -11.02 5.19 -6.41
N PRO A 60 -11.90 5.93 -5.68
CA PRO A 60 -13.35 5.92 -5.92
C PRO A 60 -13.69 6.33 -7.36
N GLY A 61 -14.57 5.56 -8.01
CA GLY A 61 -14.98 5.83 -9.40
C GLY A 61 -13.88 5.67 -10.46
N SER A 62 -12.73 5.09 -10.11
CA SER A 62 -11.57 4.94 -10.99
C SER A 62 -11.05 3.48 -10.99
N ILE A 63 -10.33 3.11 -12.04
CA ILE A 63 -9.61 1.83 -12.12
C ILE A 63 -8.19 1.93 -11.54
N ARG A 64 -7.81 3.10 -11.03
CA ARG A 64 -6.49 3.40 -10.49
C ARG A 64 -6.44 3.17 -8.98
N TYR A 65 -5.21 3.14 -8.50
CA TYR A 65 -4.86 3.04 -7.10
C TYR A 65 -4.13 4.30 -6.68
N TRP A 66 -4.44 4.78 -5.48
CA TRP A 66 -3.62 5.77 -4.80
C TRP A 66 -2.59 5.04 -3.95
N VAL A 67 -1.32 5.25 -4.26
CA VAL A 67 -0.20 4.69 -3.50
C VAL A 67 0.49 5.81 -2.74
N GLU A 68 0.66 5.67 -1.44
CA GLU A 68 1.22 6.73 -0.60
C GLU A 68 2.09 6.28 0.57
N LEU A 69 3.01 7.16 0.96
CA LEU A 69 3.78 7.13 2.20
C LEU A 69 3.23 8.21 3.14
N PRO A 70 2.40 7.86 4.15
CA PRO A 70 1.90 8.81 5.12
C PRO A 70 3.03 9.40 5.98
N ILE A 71 2.86 10.67 6.36
CA ILE A 71 3.76 11.42 7.26
C ILE A 71 2.88 12.02 8.37
N ASP A 72 2.62 11.23 9.40
CA ASP A 72 1.68 11.62 10.47
C ASP A 72 2.07 12.95 11.14
N ALA A 73 3.36 13.16 11.37
CA ALA A 73 3.88 14.40 11.98
C ALA A 73 3.57 15.66 11.16
N ALA A 74 3.42 15.53 9.84
CA ALA A 74 3.16 16.62 8.93
C ALA A 74 1.68 16.70 8.47
N LYS A 75 0.83 15.74 8.87
CA LYS A 75 -0.53 15.56 8.33
C LYS A 75 -0.52 15.63 6.80
N ALA A 76 0.35 14.82 6.22
CA ALA A 76 0.59 14.80 4.78
C ALA A 76 0.97 13.40 4.34
N SER A 77 0.99 13.18 3.04
CA SER A 77 1.55 11.97 2.44
C SER A 77 2.35 12.31 1.19
N TYR A 78 3.31 11.44 0.86
CA TYR A 78 3.91 11.41 -0.46
C TYR A 78 3.18 10.34 -1.27
N GLY A 79 2.37 10.73 -2.25
CA GLY A 79 1.54 9.78 -2.98
C GLY A 79 1.50 10.02 -4.49
N ARG A 80 1.02 9.00 -5.21
CA ARG A 80 0.84 9.02 -6.66
C ARG A 80 -0.28 8.06 -7.08
N HIS A 81 -0.97 8.40 -8.17
CA HIS A 81 -1.89 7.47 -8.83
C HIS A 81 -1.12 6.48 -9.69
N MET A 82 -1.47 5.20 -9.56
CA MET A 82 -0.90 4.10 -10.31
C MET A 82 -2.01 3.22 -10.90
N ASP A 83 -1.78 2.63 -12.06
CA ASP A 83 -2.62 1.52 -12.54
C ASP A 83 -2.20 0.18 -11.90
N LEU A 84 -2.94 -0.89 -12.20
CA LEU A 84 -2.65 -2.22 -11.64
C LEU A 84 -1.26 -2.74 -12.03
N GLU A 85 -0.80 -2.47 -13.25
CA GLU A 85 0.50 -2.95 -13.72
C GLU A 85 1.64 -2.21 -13.02
N GLU A 86 1.49 -0.89 -12.84
CA GLU A 86 2.41 -0.07 -12.06
C GLU A 86 2.50 -0.54 -10.59
N VAL A 87 1.36 -0.86 -9.97
CA VAL A 87 1.33 -1.39 -8.59
C VAL A 87 1.95 -2.80 -8.50
N ASP A 88 1.66 -3.70 -9.45
CA ASP A 88 2.27 -5.04 -9.51
C ASP A 88 3.80 -4.95 -9.61
N ARG A 89 4.29 -4.04 -10.46
CA ARG A 89 5.72 -3.80 -10.64
C ARG A 89 6.35 -3.23 -9.37
N LEU A 90 5.69 -2.27 -8.73
CA LEU A 90 6.15 -1.72 -7.45
C LEU A 90 6.25 -2.81 -6.38
N ILE A 91 5.22 -3.67 -6.23
CA ILE A 91 5.22 -4.75 -5.24
C ILE A 91 6.35 -5.76 -5.52
N ARG A 92 6.59 -6.07 -6.80
CA ARG A 92 7.68 -6.96 -7.23
C ARG A 92 9.06 -6.41 -6.87
N GLU A 93 9.24 -5.10 -6.93
CA GLU A 93 10.50 -4.39 -6.73
C GLU A 93 10.55 -3.64 -5.40
N LEU A 94 9.72 -4.01 -4.42
CA LEU A 94 9.65 -3.31 -3.14
C LEU A 94 11.05 -3.20 -2.53
N PRO A 95 11.46 -1.98 -2.12
CA PRO A 95 12.71 -1.81 -1.42
C PRO A 95 12.61 -2.42 -0.02
N SER A 96 13.76 -2.60 0.63
CA SER A 96 13.81 -3.05 2.02
C SER A 96 13.32 -2.01 3.02
N VAL A 97 13.41 -0.73 2.64
CA VAL A 97 12.98 0.43 3.41
C VAL A 97 12.21 1.36 2.48
N PHE A 98 11.05 1.83 2.92
CA PHE A 98 10.21 2.75 2.18
C PHE A 98 10.61 4.20 2.45
N ASP A 99 11.06 4.86 1.40
CA ASP A 99 11.31 6.29 1.41
C ASP A 99 10.96 6.89 0.04
N ARG A 100 10.93 8.22 -0.02
CA ARG A 100 10.59 8.98 -1.23
C ARG A 100 11.58 8.75 -2.39
N GLU A 101 12.84 8.46 -2.09
CA GLU A 101 13.88 8.26 -3.11
C GLU A 101 13.83 6.83 -3.68
N ALA A 102 13.43 5.86 -2.85
CA ALA A 102 13.24 4.47 -3.20
C ALA A 102 11.95 4.22 -3.99
N ILE A 103 10.92 5.07 -3.84
CA ILE A 103 9.66 5.00 -4.60
C ILE A 103 9.52 6.26 -5.47
N PRO A 104 10.01 6.22 -6.72
CA PRO A 104 10.10 7.42 -7.55
C PRO A 104 8.72 7.94 -8.00
N GLY A 105 8.60 9.27 -8.04
CA GLY A 105 7.43 9.97 -8.58
C GLY A 105 6.32 10.23 -7.56
N LEU A 106 6.53 9.93 -6.27
CA LEU A 106 5.62 10.35 -5.21
C LEU A 106 5.61 11.89 -5.08
N GLN A 107 4.42 12.46 -4.94
CA GLN A 107 4.21 13.90 -4.78
C GLN A 107 3.66 14.21 -3.40
N TYR A 108 4.16 15.29 -2.80
CA TYR A 108 3.66 15.75 -1.51
C TYR A 108 2.21 16.20 -1.62
N ARG A 109 1.35 15.69 -0.75
CA ARG A 109 -0.03 16.13 -0.57
C ARG A 109 -0.34 16.30 0.93
N PRO A 110 -0.70 17.50 1.39
CA PRO A 110 -1.24 17.70 2.73
C PRO A 110 -2.68 17.19 2.80
N TRP A 111 -3.11 16.74 3.98
CA TRP A 111 -4.49 16.29 4.27
C TRP A 111 -4.99 16.78 5.63
#